data_AF-A0A0G9HHY1-F1
#
_entry.id   AF-A0A0G9HHY1-F1
#
_cell.length_a   1.000
_cell.length_b   1.000
_cell.length_c   1.000
_cell.angle_alpha   90.00
_cell.angle_beta   90.00
_cell.angle_gamma   90.00
#
_symmetry.space_group_name_H-M   'P 1'
#
loop_
_entity.id
_entity.type
_entity.pdbx_description
1 polymer ?
#
loop_
_entity_poly.entity_id
_entity_poly.type
_entity_poly.pdbx_seq_one_letter_code
_entity_poly.pdbx_strand_id
1 'polypeptide(L)'
;MKLRLLPLVCSIVIFLAGCMGDDFHLSGKSADGADIVLEGQRGTVSWHWGPKAYSQPFTLDKKDLSHAPSGWDGTLDLTLSGGRRLNLAGEHGTFVCKKGCDDLHLPLVWTVADK
;
A
#
# COMPACT_ATOMS: atom_id res chain seq x y z
N MET A 1 18.58 35.65 49.23
CA MET A 1 19.13 34.44 48.55
C MET A 1 18.06 33.35 48.59
N LYS A 2 17.40 33.05 47.47
CA LYS A 2 16.51 31.89 47.35
C LYS A 2 16.82 31.15 46.06
N LEU A 3 16.94 29.84 46.23
CA LEU A 3 17.48 28.81 45.35
C LEU A 3 16.82 28.80 43.97
N ARG A 4 17.65 28.61 42.94
CA ARG A 4 17.26 28.22 41.57
C ARG A 4 16.78 26.77 41.58
N LEU A 5 15.74 26.47 40.79
CA LEU A 5 15.55 25.16 40.17
C LEU A 5 14.71 25.35 38.90
N LEU A 6 15.35 25.19 37.75
CA LEU A 6 14.71 25.12 36.43
C LEU A 6 13.82 23.87 36.37
N PRO A 7 12.63 23.94 35.76
CA PRO A 7 11.92 22.73 35.37
C PRO A 7 12.61 22.13 34.14
N LEU A 8 13.21 20.98 34.45
CA LEU A 8 13.72 19.95 33.58
C LEU A 8 12.62 19.44 32.61
N VAL A 9 13.08 18.80 31.53
CA VAL A 9 12.34 17.90 30.63
C VAL A 9 11.58 18.58 29.49
N CYS A 10 12.34 19.16 28.55
CA CYS A 10 11.86 19.38 27.19
C CYS A 10 12.30 18.18 26.32
N SER A 11 11.34 17.35 25.96
CA SER A 11 11.20 16.76 24.62
C SER A 11 12.39 15.99 24.04
N ILE A 12 12.59 14.74 24.47
CA ILE A 12 13.24 13.72 23.63
C ILE A 12 12.36 12.47 23.63
N VAL A 13 11.29 12.52 22.84
CA VAL A 13 10.53 11.34 22.41
C VAL A 13 10.19 11.54 20.94
N ILE A 14 11.17 11.50 20.05
CA ILE A 14 10.89 11.36 18.61
C ILE A 14 11.99 10.51 17.97
N PHE A 15 11.55 9.58 17.10
CA PHE A 15 12.31 8.75 16.16
C PHE A 15 12.86 7.41 16.64
N LEU A 16 11.93 6.50 16.99
CA LEU A 16 12.10 5.06 16.73
C LEU A 16 10.92 4.53 15.90
N ALA A 17 10.55 5.25 14.84
CA ALA A 17 9.66 4.73 13.81
C ALA A 17 10.32 4.98 12.46
N GLY A 18 10.61 3.91 11.73
CA GLY A 18 11.07 4.00 10.35
C GLY A 18 12.19 3.05 10.02
N CYS A 19 11.88 1.75 10.03
CA CYS A 19 12.56 0.72 9.23
C CYS A 19 11.71 -0.56 9.21
N MET A 20 10.41 -0.45 8.93
CA MET A 20 9.65 -1.57 8.36
C MET A 20 9.12 -1.06 7.03
N GLY A 21 9.44 -1.78 5.95
CA GLY A 21 9.23 -1.32 4.57
C GLY A 21 7.79 -0.92 4.31
N ASP A 22 7.57 0.39 4.23
CA ASP A 22 6.25 0.92 3.87
C ASP A 22 5.94 0.72 2.38
N ASP A 23 6.97 0.45 1.58
CA ASP A 23 6.83 0.23 0.16
C ASP A 23 6.36 -1.18 -0.15
N PHE A 24 5.41 -1.29 -1.07
CA PHE A 24 4.82 -2.57 -1.48
C PHE A 24 4.46 -2.52 -2.95
N HIS A 25 4.87 -3.54 -3.71
CA HIS A 25 4.60 -3.61 -5.14
C HIS A 25 3.82 -4.88 -5.45
N LEU A 26 2.65 -4.70 -6.04
CA LEU A 26 1.82 -5.77 -6.58
C LEU A 26 1.78 -5.67 -8.10
N SER A 27 2.03 -6.79 -8.77
CA SER A 27 1.83 -6.95 -10.20
C SER A 27 0.56 -7.76 -10.47
N GLY A 28 -0.30 -7.24 -11.34
CA GLY A 28 -1.56 -7.83 -11.71
C GLY A 28 -1.38 -8.94 -12.73
N LYS A 29 -2.02 -10.08 -12.48
CA LYS A 29 -2.05 -11.22 -13.41
C LYS A 29 -3.04 -10.92 -14.54
N SER A 30 -2.60 -10.21 -15.57
CA SER A 30 -3.33 -9.98 -16.82
C SER A 30 -2.42 -10.05 -18.03
N ALA A 31 -3.00 -10.22 -19.22
CA ALA A 31 -2.27 -10.23 -20.48
C ALA A 31 -1.62 -8.87 -20.78
N ASP A 32 -2.29 -7.78 -20.42
CA ASP A 32 -1.89 -6.41 -20.76
C ASP A 32 -1.07 -5.72 -19.65
N GLY A 33 -0.90 -6.39 -18.51
CA GLY A 33 -0.16 -5.88 -17.34
C GLY A 33 -0.92 -4.86 -16.50
N ALA A 34 -0.67 -4.90 -15.19
CA ALA A 34 -1.07 -3.87 -14.26
C ALA A 34 -0.13 -3.87 -13.06
N ASP A 35 0.03 -2.72 -12.41
CA ASP A 35 0.90 -2.55 -11.26
C ASP A 35 0.24 -1.64 -10.23
N ILE A 36 0.43 -1.99 -8.96
CA ILE A 36 0.15 -1.14 -7.81
C ILE A 36 1.47 -0.97 -7.08
N VAL A 37 1.99 0.25 -7.08
CA VAL A 37 3.23 0.62 -6.39
C VAL A 37 2.86 1.54 -5.23
N LEU A 38 3.04 1.06 -4.00
CA LEU A 38 2.85 1.79 -2.76
C LEU A 38 4.21 2.30 -2.26
N GLU A 39 4.26 3.58 -1.88
CA GLU A 39 5.39 4.26 -1.27
C GLU A 39 4.90 5.03 -0.03
N GLY A 40 5.20 4.52 1.17
CA GLY A 40 4.62 5.08 2.39
C GLY A 40 3.10 4.88 2.45
N GLN A 41 2.37 6.01 2.44
CA GLN A 41 0.90 6.06 2.52
C GLN A 41 0.23 6.46 1.19
N ARG A 42 1.01 6.57 0.12
CA ARG A 42 0.53 6.96 -1.22
C ARG A 42 1.09 6.01 -2.25
N GLY A 43 0.48 5.96 -3.42
CA GLY A 43 1.00 5.14 -4.49
C GLY A 43 0.34 5.43 -5.81
N THR A 44 0.67 4.60 -6.80
CA THR A 44 0.09 4.67 -8.13
C THR A 44 -0.42 3.29 -8.54
N VAL A 45 -1.63 3.25 -9.10
CA VAL A 45 -2.15 2.10 -9.84
C VAL A 45 -2.02 2.42 -11.33
N SER A 46 -1.35 1.56 -12.09
CA SER A 46 -1.21 1.66 -13.54
C SER A 46 -1.67 0.38 -14.21
N TRP A 47 -2.35 0.48 -15.35
CA TRP A 47 -2.83 -0.69 -16.08
C TRP A 47 -3.07 -0.37 -17.55
N HIS A 48 -3.19 -1.42 -18.35
CA HIS A 48 -3.66 -1.32 -19.73
C HIS A 48 -5.06 -1.91 -19.87
N TRP A 49 -5.82 -1.35 -20.81
CA TRP A 49 -7.07 -1.95 -21.27
C TRP A 49 -7.20 -1.74 -22.78
N GLY A 50 -6.99 -2.82 -23.53
CA GLY A 50 -6.80 -2.75 -24.97
C GLY A 50 -5.58 -1.88 -25.32
N PRO A 51 -5.65 -0.99 -26.32
CA PRO A 51 -4.51 -0.18 -26.75
C PRO A 51 -4.22 1.02 -25.82
N LYS A 52 -4.96 1.18 -24.72
CA LYS A 52 -4.90 2.36 -23.85
C LYS A 52 -4.16 2.04 -22.56
N ALA A 53 -3.30 2.95 -22.14
CA ALA A 53 -2.64 2.95 -20.85
C ALA A 53 -3.34 3.92 -19.89
N TYR A 54 -3.45 3.50 -18.62
CA TYR A 54 -4.08 4.24 -17.55
C TYR A 54 -3.17 4.30 -16.34
N SER A 55 -3.27 5.38 -15.58
CA SER A 55 -2.56 5.55 -14.33
C SER A 55 -3.34 6.47 -13.41
N GLN A 56 -3.47 6.10 -12.14
CA GLN A 56 -4.14 6.89 -11.11
C GLN A 56 -3.37 6.85 -9.79
N PRO A 57 -3.11 8.00 -9.16
CA PRO A 57 -2.59 8.04 -7.81
C PRO A 57 -3.66 7.59 -6.82
N PHE A 58 -3.22 7.05 -5.68
CA PHE A 58 -4.07 6.62 -4.59
C PHE A 58 -3.49 6.97 -3.22
N THR A 59 -4.35 7.00 -2.21
CA THR A 59 -3.98 7.01 -0.80
C THR A 59 -4.31 5.67 -0.16
N LEU A 60 -3.46 5.23 0.75
CA LEU A 60 -3.66 4.01 1.51
C LEU A 60 -4.55 4.32 2.72
N ASP A 61 -5.72 3.68 2.77
CA ASP A 61 -6.68 3.86 3.87
C ASP A 61 -6.39 2.87 5.00
N LYS A 62 -6.02 1.64 4.65
CA LYS A 62 -5.64 0.58 5.59
C LYS A 62 -4.57 -0.31 4.99
N LYS A 63 -3.54 -0.62 5.79
CA LYS A 63 -2.53 -1.64 5.49
C LYS A 63 -2.40 -2.55 6.69
N ASP A 64 -2.81 -3.79 6.49
CA ASP A 64 -2.67 -4.87 7.47
C ASP A 64 -1.96 -6.01 6.77
N LEU A 65 -0.64 -5.90 6.67
CA LEU A 65 0.22 -6.86 6.00
C LEU A 65 1.16 -7.51 7.00
N SER A 66 1.32 -8.82 6.86
CA SER A 66 2.30 -9.60 7.61
C SER A 66 3.12 -10.46 6.65
N HIS A 67 4.39 -10.65 6.97
CA HIS A 67 5.28 -11.51 6.19
C HIS A 67 5.47 -12.83 6.94
N ALA A 68 5.02 -13.92 6.34
CA ALA A 68 5.20 -15.29 6.79
C ALA A 68 6.26 -16.02 5.93
N PRO A 69 6.79 -17.18 6.37
CA PRO A 69 7.72 -17.97 5.55
C PRO A 69 7.15 -18.38 4.18
N SER A 70 5.83 -18.49 4.07
CA SER A 70 5.10 -18.80 2.82
C SER A 70 4.82 -17.57 1.93
N GLY A 71 5.15 -16.36 2.38
CA GLY A 71 4.96 -15.12 1.63
C GLY A 71 4.21 -14.04 2.42
N TRP A 72 3.71 -13.04 1.71
CA TRP A 72 2.93 -11.94 2.29
C TRP A 72 1.45 -12.29 2.42
N ASP A 73 0.89 -12.03 3.59
CA ASP A 73 -0.52 -12.21 3.91
C ASP A 73 -1.15 -10.89 4.37
N GLY A 74 -2.46 -10.74 4.18
CA GLY A 74 -3.23 -9.68 4.82
C GLY A 74 -4.13 -8.89 3.88
N THR A 75 -4.38 -7.62 4.20
CA THR A 75 -5.33 -6.76 3.48
C THR A 75 -4.79 -5.36 3.20
N LEU A 76 -5.21 -4.81 2.07
CA LEU A 76 -4.95 -3.43 1.65
C LEU A 76 -6.27 -2.77 1.24
N ASP A 77 -6.58 -1.63 1.84
CA ASP A 77 -7.64 -0.73 1.41
C ASP A 77 -7.01 0.55 0.88
N LEU A 78 -7.40 0.95 -0.33
CA LEU A 78 -6.86 2.13 -0.97
C LEU A 78 -7.96 2.94 -1.68
N THR A 79 -7.84 4.25 -1.63
CA THR A 79 -8.72 5.21 -2.30
C THR A 79 -7.97 5.88 -3.45
N LEU A 80 -8.42 5.66 -4.68
CA LEU A 80 -7.92 6.33 -5.87
C LEU A 80 -8.33 7.80 -5.87
N SER A 81 -7.60 8.66 -6.61
CA SER A 81 -7.88 10.09 -6.70
C SER A 81 -9.31 10.46 -7.19
N GLY A 82 -9.98 9.55 -7.89
CA GLY A 82 -11.40 9.68 -8.26
C GLY A 82 -12.40 9.32 -7.14
N GLY A 83 -11.93 9.03 -5.92
CA GLY A 83 -12.75 8.61 -4.77
C GLY A 83 -13.14 7.12 -4.79
N ARG A 84 -12.72 6.38 -5.82
CA ARG A 84 -12.98 4.94 -5.93
C ARG A 84 -12.10 4.16 -4.95
N ARG A 85 -12.67 3.14 -4.31
CA ARG A 85 -11.97 2.28 -3.36
C ARG A 85 -11.64 0.93 -3.96
N LEU A 86 -10.41 0.46 -3.78
CA LEU A 86 -10.02 -0.93 -4.01
C LEU A 86 -9.76 -1.62 -2.67
N ASN A 87 -10.20 -2.87 -2.55
CA ASN A 87 -9.85 -3.75 -1.43
C ASN A 87 -9.15 -4.98 -1.98
N LEU A 88 -7.94 -5.24 -1.48
CA LEU A 88 -7.14 -6.40 -1.82
C LEU A 88 -6.99 -7.25 -0.56
N ALA A 89 -7.20 -8.56 -0.67
CA ALA A 89 -6.93 -9.49 0.41
C ALA A 89 -6.05 -10.62 -0.13
N GLY A 90 -4.93 -10.87 0.54
CA GLY A 90 -3.92 -11.80 0.08
C GLY A 90 -3.51 -12.84 1.09
N GLU A 91 -3.05 -13.96 0.53
CA GLU A 91 -2.50 -15.11 1.22
C GLU A 91 -1.32 -15.63 0.38
N HIS A 92 -0.22 -15.98 1.04
CA HIS A 92 0.97 -16.58 0.44
C HIS A 92 1.53 -15.78 -0.76
N GLY A 93 1.57 -14.46 -0.64
CA GLY A 93 2.08 -13.55 -1.69
C GLY A 93 1.13 -13.33 -2.88
N THR A 94 -0.08 -13.91 -2.84
CA THR A 94 -1.12 -13.69 -3.85
C THR A 94 -2.27 -12.91 -3.27
N PHE A 95 -2.63 -11.79 -3.90
CA PHE A 95 -3.70 -10.90 -3.48
C PHE A 95 -4.88 -10.96 -4.46
N VAL A 96 -6.09 -11.09 -3.93
CA VAL A 96 -7.33 -11.07 -4.69
C VAL A 96 -8.03 -9.74 -4.44
N CYS A 97 -8.39 -9.06 -5.52
CA CYS A 97 -9.23 -7.88 -5.44
C CYS A 97 -10.66 -8.28 -5.08
N LYS A 98 -11.11 -7.85 -3.91
CA LYS A 98 -12.46 -8.14 -3.42
C LYS A 98 -13.47 -7.10 -3.88
N LYS A 99 -13.03 -5.86 -4.14
CA LYS A 99 -13.88 -4.74 -4.52
C LYS A 99 -13.16 -3.73 -5.41
N GLY A 100 -13.89 -3.15 -6.36
CA GLY A 100 -13.49 -1.96 -7.14
C GLY A 100 -12.67 -2.19 -8.41
N CYS A 101 -12.08 -3.39 -8.59
CA CYS A 101 -11.25 -3.68 -9.76
C CYS A 101 -12.05 -3.83 -11.06
N ASP A 102 -13.20 -4.51 -11.02
CA ASP A 102 -14.03 -4.76 -12.20
C ASP A 102 -14.45 -3.46 -12.89
N ASP A 103 -14.79 -2.43 -12.11
CA ASP A 103 -15.22 -1.13 -12.60
C ASP A 103 -14.11 -0.38 -13.37
N LEU A 104 -12.84 -0.78 -13.23
CA LEU A 104 -11.68 -0.22 -13.94
C LEU A 104 -11.07 -1.19 -14.96
N HIS A 105 -11.65 -2.37 -15.13
CA HIS A 105 -11.04 -3.48 -15.87
C HIS A 105 -9.64 -3.86 -15.33
N LEU A 106 -9.45 -3.71 -14.02
CA LEU A 106 -8.22 -4.14 -13.34
C LEU A 106 -8.20 -5.66 -13.15
N PRO A 107 -7.01 -6.26 -13.02
CA PRO A 107 -6.89 -7.69 -12.72
C PRO A 107 -7.56 -8.06 -11.40
N LEU A 108 -8.17 -9.25 -11.36
CA LEU A 108 -8.73 -9.80 -10.13
C LEU A 108 -7.62 -10.33 -9.20
N VAL A 109 -6.55 -10.89 -9.78
CA VAL A 109 -5.47 -11.53 -9.05
C VAL A 109 -4.19 -10.72 -9.23
N TRP A 110 -3.48 -10.53 -8.12
CA TRP A 110 -2.26 -9.77 -8.01
C TRP A 110 -1.23 -10.62 -7.27
N THR A 111 0.04 -10.45 -7.57
CA THR A 111 1.15 -11.09 -6.86
C THR A 111 2.14 -10.05 -6.42
N VAL A 112 2.78 -10.28 -5.27
CA VAL A 112 3.91 -9.44 -4.85
C VAL A 112 4.99 -9.52 -5.92
N ALA A 113 5.39 -8.37 -6.46
CA ALA A 113 6.48 -8.30 -7.41
C ALA A 113 7.81 -8.52 -6.67
N ASP A 114 8.68 -9.35 -7.25
CA ASP A 114 10.06 -9.44 -6.78
C ASP A 114 10.73 -8.07 -7.01
N LYS A 115 11.36 -7.51 -5.98
CA LYS A 115 12.12 -6.26 -6.06
C LYS A 115 13.35 -6.41 -6.95
#